data_AF-A0A936TJM2-F1
#
_entry.id   AF-A0A936TJM2-F1
#
_cell.length_a   1.000
_cell.length_b   1.000
_cell.length_c   1.000
_cell.angle_alpha   90.00
_cell.angle_beta   90.00
_cell.angle_gamma   90.00
#
_symmetry.space_group_name_H-M   'P 1'
#
loop_
_entity.id
_entity.type
_entity.pdbx_description
1 polymer ?
#
loop_
_entity_poly.entity_id
_entity_poly.type
_entity_poly.pdbx_seq_one_letter_code
_entity_poly.pdbx_strand_id
1 'polypeptide(L)' 'MPEHEIELSHFFAWARSKAYAEFDRRMKADPTLDPNWLFSDIMQELLDNYRAMPAELRAAKDIIAMPVPPSD' A
#
# COMPACT_ATOMS: atom_id res chain seq x y z
N MET A 1 -6.42 20.58 2.45
CA MET A 1 -7.35 20.03 1.45
C MET A 1 -7.59 18.56 1.84
N PRO A 2 -8.67 18.26 2.57
CA PRO A 2 -8.87 16.98 3.26
C PRO A 2 -8.97 15.75 2.33
N GLU A 3 -9.33 15.96 1.06
CA GLU A 3 -9.48 14.88 0.06
C GLU A 3 -8.16 14.16 -0.25
N HIS A 4 -7.04 14.89 -0.30
CA HIS A 4 -5.72 14.30 -0.55
C HIS A 4 -5.21 13.45 0.63
N GLU A 5 -5.59 13.80 1.86
CA GLU A 5 -5.21 13.05 3.07
C GLU A 5 -6.00 11.73 3.19
N ILE A 6 -7.28 11.74 2.77
CA ILE A 6 -8.13 10.54 2.74
C ILE A 6 -7.63 9.56 1.67
N GLU A 7 -7.31 10.03 0.46
CA GLU A 7 -6.76 9.17 -0.60
C GLU A 7 -5.45 8.49 -0.20
N LEU A 8 -4.55 9.22 0.47
CA LEU A 8 -3.29 8.65 0.97
C LEU A 8 -3.53 7.59 2.05
N SER A 9 -4.46 7.84 2.97
CA SER A 9 -4.79 6.89 4.03
C SER A 9 -5.33 5.56 3.47
N HIS A 10 -6.20 5.63 2.47
CA HIS A 10 -6.75 4.46 1.78
C HIS A 10 -5.65 3.71 1.01
N PHE A 11 -4.79 4.46 0.32
CA PHE A 11 -3.62 3.88 -0.34
C PHE A 11 -2.74 3.10 0.65
N PHE A 12 -2.37 3.69 1.79
CA PHE A 12 -1.51 3.01 2.76
C PHE A 12 -2.18 1.77 3.35
N ALA A 13 -3.49 1.80 3.63
CA ALA A 13 -4.23 0.64 4.11
C ALA A 13 -4.18 -0.52 3.10
N TRP A 14 -4.34 -0.22 1.81
CA TRP A 14 -4.27 -1.22 0.74
C TRP A 14 -2.83 -1.70 0.45
N ALA A 15 -1.86 -0.80 0.48
CA ALA A 15 -0.48 -1.05 0.05
C ALA A 15 0.38 -1.75 1.10
N ARG A 16 0.11 -1.55 2.39
CA ARG A 16 1.01 -1.97 3.49
C ARG A 16 1.41 -3.44 3.44
N SER A 17 0.45 -4.37 3.37
CA SER A 17 0.74 -5.81 3.35
C SER A 17 1.48 -6.23 2.08
N LYS A 18 1.19 -5.58 0.96
CA LYS A 18 1.83 -5.83 -0.34
C LYS A 18 3.27 -5.36 -0.35
N ALA A 19 3.52 -4.18 0.20
CA ALA A 19 4.85 -3.59 0.29
C ALA A 19 5.79 -4.50 1.08
N TYR A 20 5.38 -4.97 2.26
CA TYR A 20 6.20 -5.88 3.05
C TYR A 20 6.42 -7.24 2.38
N ALA A 21 5.38 -7.83 1.79
CA ALA A 21 5.52 -9.11 1.10
C ALA A 21 6.50 -9.03 -0.09
N GLU A 22 6.43 -7.95 -0.86
CA GLU A 22 7.31 -7.74 -2.01
C GLU A 22 8.74 -7.38 -1.58
N PHE A 23 8.87 -6.57 -0.53
CA PHE A 23 10.15 -6.22 0.07
C PHE A 23 10.89 -7.47 0.55
N ASP A 24 10.22 -8.32 1.33
CA ASP A 24 10.79 -9.59 1.80
C ASP A 24 11.18 -10.50 0.64
N ARG A 25 10.36 -10.56 -0.42
CA ARG A 25 10.64 -11.38 -1.60
C ARG A 25 11.89 -10.89 -2.33
N ARG A 26 12.01 -9.58 -2.57
CA ARG A 26 13.15 -8.96 -3.29
C ARG A 26 14.44 -9.02 -2.44
N MET A 27 14.38 -8.71 -1.15
CA MET A 27 15.54 -8.81 -0.23
C MET A 27 16.05 -10.25 -0.09
N LYS A 28 15.17 -11.26 -0.11
CA LYS A 28 15.58 -12.67 -0.11
C LYS A 28 16.24 -13.09 -1.41
N ALA A 29 15.76 -12.56 -2.54
CA ALA A 29 16.32 -12.86 -3.85
C ALA A 29 17.68 -12.18 -4.08
N ASP A 30 17.84 -10.96 -3.59
CA ASP A 30 19.08 -10.20 -3.64
C ASP A 30 19.30 -9.43 -2.33
N PRO A 31 20.08 -9.99 -1.40
CA PRO A 31 20.42 -9.33 -0.14
C PRO A 31 21.35 -8.12 -0.28
N THR A 32 21.88 -7.84 -1.47
CA THR A 32 22.79 -6.71 -1.70
C THR A 32 22.06 -5.41 -2.03
N LEU A 33 20.75 -5.47 -2.26
CA LEU A 33 19.89 -4.31 -2.47
C LEU A 33 19.89 -3.39 -1.24
N ASP A 34 19.88 -2.07 -1.48
CA ASP A 34 19.65 -1.12 -0.41
C ASP A 34 18.19 -1.19 0.08
N PRO A 35 17.95 -1.50 1.37
CA PRO A 35 16.60 -1.66 1.91
C PRO A 35 15.70 -0.42 1.77
N ASN A 36 16.26 0.78 1.94
CA ASN A 36 15.47 2.01 1.93
C ASN A 36 15.07 2.41 0.51
N TRP A 37 16.00 2.27 -0.44
CA TRP A 37 15.72 2.49 -1.85
C TRP A 37 14.71 1.48 -2.37
N LEU A 38 14.93 0.19 -2.06
CA LEU A 38 14.02 -0.88 -2.46
C LEU A 38 12.59 -0.67 -1.95
N PHE A 39 12.43 -0.31 -0.68
CA PHE A 39 11.10 -0.06 -0.12
C PHE A 39 10.43 1.15 -0.76
N SER A 40 11.20 2.21 -1.04
CA SER A 40 10.69 3.41 -1.73
C SER A 40 10.20 3.10 -3.14
N ASP A 41 10.97 2.30 -3.89
CA ASP A 41 10.59 1.85 -5.24
C ASP A 41 9.30 1.02 -5.21
N ILE A 42 9.20 0.07 -4.27
CA ILE A 42 7.98 -0.74 -4.10
C ILE A 42 6.76 0.14 -3.79
N MET A 43 6.91 1.12 -2.90
CA MET A 43 5.81 2.03 -2.55
C MET A 43 5.39 2.90 -3.73
N GLN A 44 6.34 3.33 -4.56
CA GLN A 44 6.06 4.09 -5.78
C GLN A 44 5.32 3.23 -6.82
N GLU A 45 5.79 2.01 -7.08
CA GLU A 45 5.12 1.05 -7.96
C GLU A 45 3.68 0.77 -7.50
N LEU A 46 3.46 0.59 -6.19
CA LEU A 46 2.14 0.37 -5.61
C LEU A 46 1.25 1.61 -5.77
N LEU A 47 1.79 2.81 -5.58
CA LEU A 47 1.04 4.06 -5.72
C LEU A 47 0.55 4.25 -7.16
N ASP A 48 1.41 3.98 -8.14
CA ASP A 48 1.05 4.10 -9.55
C ASP A 48 -0.01 3.06 -9.95
N ASN A 49 0.13 1.83 -9.45
CA ASN A 49 -0.89 0.80 -9.61
C ASN A 49 -2.23 1.19 -8.96
N TYR A 50 -2.20 1.77 -7.76
CA TYR A 50 -3.39 2.22 -7.05
C TYR A 50 -4.12 3.33 -7.82
N ARG A 51 -3.37 4.31 -8.34
CA ARG A 51 -3.92 5.42 -9.15
C ARG A 51 -4.51 4.95 -10.48
N ALA A 52 -3.97 3.88 -11.06
CA ALA A 52 -4.49 3.28 -12.29
C ALA A 52 -5.81 2.49 -12.07
N MET A 53 -6.21 2.21 -10.83
CA MET A 53 -7.44 1.45 -10.56
C MET A 53 -8.69 2.31 -10.77
N PRO A 54 -9.76 1.72 -11.35
CA PRO A 54 -11.08 2.33 -11.37
C PRO A 54 -11.53 2.74 -9.97
N ALA A 55 -12.27 3.85 -9.86
CA ALA A 55 -12.73 4.36 -8.57
C ALA A 55 -13.60 3.34 -7.82
N GLU A 56 -14.40 2.54 -8.53
CA GLU A 56 -15.22 1.48 -7.93
C GLU A 56 -14.35 0.38 -7.31
N LEU A 57 -13.21 0.07 -7.92
CA LEU A 57 -12.27 -0.95 -7.45
C LEU A 57 -11.46 -0.47 -6.25
N ARG A 58 -11.14 0.84 -6.19
CA ARG A 58 -10.52 1.48 -5.02
C ARG A 58 -11.49 1.47 -3.83
N ALA A 59 -12.73 1.91 -4.04
CA ALA A 59 -13.77 1.91 -3.02
C ALA A 59 -14.07 0.49 -2.48
N ALA A 60 -14.07 -0.54 -3.34
CA ALA A 60 -14.26 -1.93 -2.89
C ALA A 60 -13.11 -2.45 -2.01
N LYS A 61 -11.88 -1.94 -2.18
CA LYS A 61 -10.74 -2.28 -1.33
C LYS A 61 -10.78 -1.54 0.01
N ASP A 62 -11.42 -0.37 0.04
CA ASP A 62 -11.64 0.43 1.25
C ASP A 62 -12.63 -0.25 2.22
N ILE A 63 -13.62 -1.00 1.71
CA ILE A 63 -14.59 -1.75 2.54
C ILE A 63 -13.90 -2.85 3.38
N ILE A 64 -12.81 -3.45 2.87
CA ILE A 64 -12.05 -4.49 3.59
C ILE A 64 -11.09 -3.87 4.63
N ALA A 65 -10.80 -2.57 4.52
CA ALA A 65 -9.92 -1.83 5.43
C ALA A 65 -10.66 -1.13 6.59
N MET A 66 -11.96 -1.42 6.81
CA MET A 66 -12.67 -0.91 7.97
C MET A 66 -11.96 -1.30 9.28
N PRO A 67 -11.76 -0.36 10.22
CA PRO A 67 -11.19 -0.68 11.51
C PRO A 67 -12.11 -1.65 12.24
N VAL A 68 -11.52 -2.71 12.81
CA VAL A 68 -12.20 -3.57 13.78
C VAL A 68 -12.81 -2.65 14.84
N PRO A 69 -14.13 -2.67 15.08
CA PRO A 69 -14.74 -1.85 16.10
C PRO A 69 -14.09 -2.18 17.45
N PRO A 70 -13.87 -1.19 18.34
CA PRO A 70 -13.36 -1.47 19.67
C PRO A 70 -14.32 -2.45 20.36
N SER A 71 -13.78 -3.56 20.87
CA SER A 71 -14.54 -4.47 21.73
C SER A 71 -14.91 -3.72 23.01
N ASP A 72 -16.22 -3.67 23.31
CA ASP A 72 -16.76 -3.24 24.60
C ASP A 72 -16.20 -4.09 25.77
#